data_AF-R6HAV6-F1
#
_entry.id   AF-R6HAV6-F1
#
_cell.length_a   1.000
_cell.length_b   1.000
_cell.length_c   1.000
_cell.angle_alpha   90.00
_cell.angle_beta   90.00
_cell.angle_gamma   90.00
#
_symmetry.space_group_name_H-M   'P 1'
#
loop_
_entity.id
_entity.type
_entity.pdbx_description
1 polymer ?
#
loop_
_entity_poly.entity_id
_entity_poly.type
_entity_poly.pdbx_seq_one_letter_code
_entity_poly.pdbx_strand_id
1 'polypeptide(L)'
;MFCQNCGAKVSDESLHCPECGAKIEVPIELGPGVDSAAGYRESATSPSGGTPNSSGDEPRKRKRITVIAVIAVLLVIGLVFGVSACQANNQRTAKHHVTFTVNAEGLDTSTGTMIPLSVKGTDVSGNSVEESCYVGNDSASLDLVAGTYTFEVTASPIAADGTLYSIEGAYAEETVGEDGTLSPGEAITLKPLPAGKTTYKQIEDAYEAAKNGGAASEEAASKLKDAATKRVDAAKAQQSASSTSSQATKSESASGGDASSKSTTDAEGTYSGTVYVFASDTEMAEALGIENPNGPSSIKIATAVMKLDSAKTVKAKNGDGSGSRSGTAHYLVLAHGTGAGSWTPYNGKHVSVSAPSLAWPSDTRMPLGEPGVVGSASVVG
;
A
#
# COMPACT_ATOMS: atom_id res chain seq x y z
N MET A 1 3.65 15.88 28.48
CA MET A 1 4.10 16.88 27.48
C MET A 1 3.01 17.19 26.43
N PHE A 2 3.20 18.18 25.55
CA PHE A 2 2.32 18.42 24.39
C PHE A 2 3.10 18.16 23.11
N CYS A 3 2.47 17.56 22.09
CA CYS A 3 3.11 17.31 20.81
C CYS A 3 3.45 18.65 20.12
N GLN A 4 4.71 18.84 19.73
CA GLN A 4 5.16 20.04 19.02
C GLN A 4 4.56 20.17 17.62
N ASN A 5 4.08 19.06 17.04
CA ASN A 5 3.50 19.04 15.69
C ASN A 5 2.00 19.37 15.70
N CYS A 6 1.21 18.75 16.59
CA CYS A 6 -0.26 18.89 16.58
C CYS A 6 -0.88 19.40 17.89
N GLY A 7 -0.08 19.72 18.92
CA GLY A 7 -0.56 20.34 20.17
C GLY A 7 -1.35 19.40 21.11
N ALA A 8 -1.57 18.14 20.74
CA ALA A 8 -2.23 17.14 21.58
C ALA A 8 -1.45 16.86 22.88
N LYS A 9 -2.16 16.49 23.95
CA LYS A 9 -1.54 16.12 25.23
C LYS A 9 -0.99 14.70 25.13
N VAL A 10 0.30 14.52 25.40
CA VAL A 10 1.01 13.24 25.25
C VAL A 10 1.70 12.84 26.57
N SER A 11 1.74 11.54 26.87
CA SER A 11 2.46 11.04 28.06
C SER A 11 3.98 11.07 27.82
N ASP A 12 4.73 11.24 28.91
CA ASP A 12 6.18 11.48 28.86
C ASP A 12 7.01 10.25 28.41
N GLU A 13 6.35 9.11 28.18
CA GLU A 13 6.94 7.84 27.76
C GLU A 13 6.64 7.49 26.29
N SER A 14 5.90 8.35 25.58
CA SER A 14 5.47 8.09 24.19
C SER A 14 6.58 8.44 23.21
N LEU A 15 7.00 7.48 22.38
CA LEU A 15 7.97 7.74 21.31
C LEU A 15 7.38 8.53 20.13
N HIS A 16 6.04 8.46 19.95
CA HIS A 16 5.29 9.13 18.90
C HIS A 16 3.97 9.68 19.45
N CYS A 17 3.47 10.76 18.86
CA CYS A 17 2.18 11.33 19.21
C CYS A 17 1.03 10.44 18.72
N PRO A 18 0.08 10.04 19.58
CA PRO A 18 -1.03 9.18 19.19
C PRO A 18 -2.02 9.84 18.21
N GLU A 19 -2.05 11.18 18.17
CA GLU A 19 -2.98 11.94 17.32
C GLU A 19 -2.43 12.25 15.92
N CYS A 20 -1.11 12.40 15.78
CA CYS A 20 -0.51 12.89 14.53
C CYS A 20 0.78 12.17 14.12
N GLY A 21 1.16 11.08 14.80
CA GLY A 21 2.31 10.23 14.42
C GLY A 21 3.69 10.86 14.58
N ALA A 22 3.79 12.15 14.90
CA ALA A 22 5.06 12.85 15.05
C ALA A 22 5.94 12.21 16.14
N LYS A 23 7.20 11.97 15.81
CA LYS A 23 8.21 11.45 16.75
C LYS A 23 8.47 12.47 17.85
N ILE A 24 8.42 12.02 19.08
CA ILE A 24 8.59 12.86 20.26
C ILE A 24 10.05 12.77 20.69
N GLU A 25 10.79 13.86 20.48
CA GLU A 25 12.16 13.98 20.97
C GLU A 25 12.13 14.19 22.49
N VAL A 26 12.53 13.16 23.23
CA VAL A 26 12.69 13.24 24.69
C VAL A 26 13.91 14.11 24.98
N PRO A 27 13.80 15.21 25.75
CA PRO A 27 14.95 15.99 26.13
C PRO A 27 15.84 15.14 27.05
N ILE A 28 17.06 14.87 26.62
CA ILE A 28 18.09 14.31 27.51
C ILE A 28 18.35 15.37 28.58
N GLU A 29 18.09 15.03 29.84
CA GLU A 29 18.43 15.88 30.98
C GLU A 29 19.93 16.24 30.96
N LEU A 30 20.21 17.51 30.71
CA LEU A 30 21.52 18.11 30.97
C LEU A 30 21.64 18.33 32.48
N GLY A 31 22.47 17.51 33.12
CA GLY A 31 23.01 17.81 34.45
C GLY A 31 24.03 18.98 34.44
N PRO A 32 24.34 19.58 35.61
CA PRO A 32 24.66 21.01 35.72
C PRO A 32 26.15 21.37 35.88
N GLY A 33 26.46 22.66 35.63
CA GLY A 33 27.71 23.35 36.02
C GLY A 33 28.74 23.47 34.88
N VAL A 34 29.44 24.57 34.63
CA VAL A 34 30.08 25.50 35.58
C VAL A 34 30.21 26.93 35.03
N ASP A 35 30.38 27.87 35.96
CA ASP A 35 30.45 29.32 35.82
C ASP A 35 31.72 29.92 35.17
N SER A 36 31.52 31.13 34.62
CA SER A 36 32.32 32.37 34.75
C SER A 36 33.85 32.41 34.60
N ALA A 37 34.34 33.30 33.72
CA ALA A 37 35.38 34.33 33.98
C ALA A 37 35.74 35.03 32.64
N ALA A 38 35.45 36.32 32.46
CA ALA A 38 36.27 37.49 32.84
C ALA A 38 37.40 37.84 31.84
N GLY A 39 37.22 39.00 31.19
CA GLY A 39 38.24 40.05 31.04
C GLY A 39 39.26 39.92 29.90
N TYR A 40 39.19 40.84 28.92
CA TYR A 40 40.30 41.77 28.63
C TYR A 40 39.85 42.88 27.67
N ARG A 41 40.45 44.05 27.87
CA ARG A 41 40.23 45.35 27.23
C ARG A 41 41.62 45.82 26.79
N GLU A 42 41.81 46.23 25.54
CA GLU A 42 42.82 47.22 25.11
C GLU A 42 42.52 47.59 23.64
N SER A 43 42.08 48.83 23.33
CA SER A 43 42.90 49.97 22.83
C SER A 43 43.62 49.66 21.51
N ALA A 44 43.74 50.51 20.50
CA ALA A 44 43.29 51.87 20.18
C ALA A 44 43.66 52.10 18.69
N THR A 45 43.15 53.17 18.08
CA THR A 45 43.91 54.17 17.26
C THR A 45 43.06 54.76 16.14
N SER A 46 42.62 56.00 16.33
CA SER A 46 42.57 57.01 15.25
C SER A 46 43.92 57.73 15.17
N PRO A 47 44.23 58.47 14.09
CA PRO A 47 44.00 59.91 14.21
C PRO A 47 43.58 60.65 12.92
N SER A 48 42.79 61.70 13.17
CA SER A 48 42.82 63.07 12.63
C SER A 48 43.04 63.38 11.13
N GLY A 49 42.16 64.27 10.64
CA GLY A 49 42.65 65.52 10.04
C GLY A 49 41.79 66.13 8.93
N GLY A 50 41.22 67.30 9.19
CA GLY A 50 41.17 68.40 8.20
C GLY A 50 39.80 68.75 7.59
N THR A 51 39.20 69.83 8.10
CA THR A 51 38.39 70.77 7.30
C THR A 51 39.26 71.98 6.93
N PRO A 52 39.01 72.68 5.81
CA PRO A 52 38.26 73.93 5.96
C PRO A 52 37.28 74.25 4.82
N ASN A 53 36.40 75.20 5.15
CA ASN A 53 35.30 75.78 4.36
C ASN A 53 35.74 76.49 3.08
N SER A 54 34.84 76.55 2.08
CA SER A 54 34.52 77.82 1.39
C SER A 54 33.16 77.80 0.68
N SER A 55 32.54 78.96 0.78
CA SER A 55 31.17 79.33 0.41
C SER A 55 31.01 79.64 -1.09
N GLY A 56 29.79 79.50 -1.60
CA GLY A 56 29.36 80.00 -2.92
C GLY A 56 27.84 79.94 -3.07
N ASP A 57 27.23 81.11 -3.29
CA ASP A 57 25.81 81.44 -3.19
C ASP A 57 24.89 80.97 -4.34
N GLU A 58 23.59 80.82 -3.99
CA GLU A 58 22.35 80.85 -4.81
C GLU A 58 21.97 79.72 -5.81
N PRO A 59 20.68 79.57 -6.20
CA PRO A 59 19.52 79.32 -5.36
C PRO A 59 18.96 77.92 -5.71
N ARG A 60 19.57 76.86 -5.17
CA ARG A 60 19.12 75.46 -5.39
C ARG A 60 18.30 74.88 -4.22
N LYS A 61 17.85 75.71 -3.27
CA LYS A 61 17.22 75.26 -2.03
C LYS A 61 15.87 74.58 -2.28
N ARG A 62 15.04 75.10 -3.20
CA ARG A 62 13.74 74.50 -3.55
C ARG A 62 13.89 73.18 -4.32
N LYS A 63 14.83 73.11 -5.27
CA LYS A 63 15.12 71.86 -6.03
C LYS A 63 15.71 70.76 -5.15
N ARG A 64 16.57 71.10 -4.18
CA ARG A 64 17.11 70.13 -3.21
C ARG A 64 16.02 69.61 -2.25
N ILE A 65 15.11 70.48 -1.78
CA ILE A 65 13.96 70.05 -0.96
C ILE A 65 13.01 69.15 -1.76
N THR A 66 12.70 69.49 -3.02
CA THR A 66 11.88 68.65 -3.89
C THR A 66 12.55 67.30 -4.18
N VAL A 67 13.86 67.27 -4.43
CA VAL A 67 14.60 66.01 -4.67
C VAL A 67 14.62 65.13 -3.42
N ILE A 68 14.84 65.70 -2.23
CA ILE A 68 14.80 64.95 -0.95
C ILE A 68 13.38 64.40 -0.69
N ALA A 69 12.34 65.20 -0.95
CA ALA A 69 10.95 64.76 -0.81
C ALA A 69 10.60 63.62 -1.78
N VAL A 70 11.05 63.69 -3.04
CA VAL A 70 10.84 62.62 -4.03
C VAL A 70 11.57 61.35 -3.63
N ILE A 71 12.82 61.45 -3.16
CA ILE A 71 13.59 60.28 -2.68
C ILE A 71 12.92 59.66 -1.44
N ALA A 72 12.44 60.46 -0.50
CA ALA A 72 11.71 59.96 0.66
C ALA A 72 10.42 59.23 0.26
N VAL A 73 9.65 59.78 -0.69
CA VAL A 73 8.46 59.12 -1.24
C VAL A 73 8.82 57.81 -1.94
N LEU A 74 9.88 57.78 -2.75
CA LEU A 74 10.33 56.56 -3.42
C LEU A 74 10.83 55.49 -2.44
N LEU A 75 11.47 55.88 -1.33
CA LEU A 75 11.88 54.96 -0.27
C LEU A 75 10.68 54.39 0.49
N VAL A 76 9.67 55.22 0.80
CA VAL A 76 8.42 54.76 1.43
C VAL A 76 7.68 53.81 0.49
N ILE A 77 7.61 54.14 -0.80
CA ILE A 77 7.06 53.27 -1.84
C ILE A 77 7.83 51.95 -1.89
N GLY A 78 9.16 51.98 -1.98
CA GLY A 78 10.01 50.78 -1.99
C GLY A 78 9.87 49.94 -0.73
N LEU A 79 9.69 50.56 0.44
CA LEU A 79 9.46 49.86 1.71
C LEU A 79 8.08 49.22 1.75
N VAL A 80 7.03 49.90 1.27
CA VAL A 80 5.68 49.34 1.15
C VAL A 80 5.65 48.19 0.14
N PHE A 81 6.23 48.35 -1.05
CA PHE A 81 6.32 47.29 -2.06
C PHE A 81 7.20 46.12 -1.60
N GLY A 82 8.31 46.38 -0.91
CA GLY A 82 9.20 45.36 -0.35
C GLY A 82 8.52 44.56 0.77
N VAL A 83 7.82 45.23 1.69
CA VAL A 83 7.03 44.56 2.74
C VAL A 83 5.89 43.73 2.13
N SER A 84 5.16 44.26 1.15
CA SER A 84 4.11 43.51 0.46
C SER A 84 4.64 42.29 -0.29
N ALA A 85 5.80 42.39 -0.96
CA ALA A 85 6.44 41.27 -1.64
C ALA A 85 6.99 40.23 -0.65
N CYS A 86 7.61 40.66 0.45
CA CYS A 86 8.06 39.77 1.52
C CYS A 86 6.89 39.06 2.22
N GLN A 87 5.78 39.76 2.45
CA GLN A 87 4.58 39.19 3.07
C GLN A 87 3.89 38.19 2.14
N ALA A 88 3.78 38.50 0.84
CA ALA A 88 3.24 37.58 -0.16
C ALA A 88 4.12 36.33 -0.33
N ASN A 89 5.44 36.48 -0.28
CA ASN A 89 6.36 35.33 -0.33
C ASN A 89 6.26 34.46 0.93
N ASN A 90 6.22 35.08 2.11
CA ASN A 90 6.02 34.35 3.37
C ASN A 90 4.70 33.59 3.40
N GLN A 91 3.62 34.12 2.80
CA GLN A 91 2.35 33.41 2.69
C GLN A 91 2.44 32.23 1.72
N ARG A 92 3.11 32.38 0.57
CA ARG A 92 3.29 31.28 -0.40
C ARG A 92 4.15 30.13 0.11
N THR A 93 5.03 30.37 1.07
CA THR A 93 5.88 29.32 1.68
C THR A 93 5.38 28.90 3.05
N ALA A 94 4.20 29.34 3.48
CA ALA A 94 3.63 28.94 4.74
C ALA A 94 3.26 27.45 4.69
N LYS A 95 3.57 26.72 5.75
CA LYS A 95 3.04 25.37 5.94
C LYS A 95 1.61 25.48 6.46
N HIS A 96 0.73 24.70 5.86
CA HIS A 96 -0.67 24.57 6.23
C HIS A 96 -0.92 23.20 6.82
N HIS A 97 -1.75 23.18 7.87
CA HIS A 97 -2.20 21.94 8.47
C HIS A 97 -3.27 21.31 7.59
N VAL A 98 -2.89 20.23 6.92
CA VAL A 98 -3.71 19.52 5.95
C VAL A 98 -4.26 18.27 6.61
N THR A 99 -5.57 18.08 6.53
CA THR A 99 -6.24 16.86 7.00
C THR A 99 -6.77 16.06 5.83
N PHE A 100 -6.53 14.75 5.83
CA PHE A 100 -7.05 13.81 4.84
C PHE A 100 -7.50 12.53 5.52
N THR A 101 -8.26 11.74 4.78
CA THR A 101 -8.90 10.53 5.30
C THR A 101 -8.24 9.31 4.68
N VAL A 102 -7.76 8.42 5.54
CA VAL A 102 -7.36 7.06 5.16
C VAL A 102 -8.26 6.10 5.92
N ASN A 103 -9.02 5.28 5.20
CA ASN A 103 -9.99 4.37 5.79
C ASN A 103 -9.58 2.92 5.54
N ALA A 104 -9.30 2.19 6.62
CA ALA A 104 -9.04 0.76 6.63
C ALA A 104 -10.06 0.08 7.54
N GLU A 105 -11.04 -0.60 6.96
CA GLU A 105 -12.14 -1.20 7.73
C GLU A 105 -11.62 -2.18 8.80
N GLY A 106 -12.01 -1.96 10.06
CA GLY A 106 -11.62 -2.80 11.19
C GLY A 106 -10.18 -2.59 11.69
N LEU A 107 -9.46 -1.58 11.19
CA LEU A 107 -8.16 -1.18 11.72
C LEU A 107 -8.35 -0.21 12.89
N ASP A 108 -7.81 -0.57 14.04
CA ASP A 108 -7.62 0.33 15.16
C ASP A 108 -6.11 0.55 15.32
N THR A 109 -5.62 1.76 15.01
CA THR A 109 -4.18 2.07 15.05
C THR A 109 -3.62 2.19 16.46
N SER A 110 -4.45 2.12 17.51
CA SER A 110 -3.98 2.01 18.89
C SER A 110 -3.56 0.59 19.28
N THR A 111 -4.09 -0.42 18.59
CA THR A 111 -3.82 -1.84 18.86
C THR A 111 -3.20 -2.59 17.67
N GLY A 112 -3.39 -2.08 16.45
CA GLY A 112 -2.69 -2.48 15.23
C GLY A 112 -1.53 -1.54 14.89
N THR A 113 -1.10 -1.55 13.62
CA THR A 113 -0.08 -0.62 13.13
C THR A 113 -0.69 0.66 12.58
N MET A 114 0.06 1.75 12.64
CA MET A 114 -0.19 2.93 11.82
C MET A 114 -0.01 2.63 10.33
N ILE A 115 -0.55 3.49 9.48
CA ILE A 115 -0.55 3.34 8.03
C ILE A 115 0.67 4.09 7.46
N PRO A 116 1.62 3.41 6.80
CA PRO A 116 2.80 4.04 6.23
C PRO A 116 2.46 4.78 4.93
N LEU A 117 2.71 6.09 4.91
CA LEU A 117 2.32 6.98 3.83
C LEU A 117 3.52 7.75 3.30
N SER A 118 3.67 7.79 1.98
CA SER A 118 4.61 8.68 1.28
C SER A 118 3.85 9.82 0.63
N VAL A 119 4.40 11.03 0.74
CA VAL A 119 3.89 12.25 0.11
C VAL A 119 4.95 12.77 -0.84
N LYS A 120 4.62 12.85 -2.13
CA LYS A 120 5.53 13.34 -3.17
C LYS A 120 4.87 14.41 -3.98
N GLY A 121 5.55 15.51 -4.26
CA GLY A 121 4.93 16.57 -5.03
C GLY A 121 5.80 17.78 -5.23
N THR A 122 5.18 18.85 -5.70
CA THR A 122 5.83 20.13 -5.96
C THR A 122 5.05 21.24 -5.27
N ASP A 123 5.74 22.06 -4.48
CA ASP A 123 5.12 23.24 -3.86
C ASP A 123 4.85 24.35 -4.90
N VAL A 124 4.08 25.36 -4.50
CA VAL A 124 3.74 26.55 -5.31
C VAL A 124 4.99 27.34 -5.79
N SER A 125 6.13 27.15 -5.14
CA SER A 125 7.40 27.76 -5.49
C SER A 125 8.24 26.91 -6.46
N GLY A 126 7.77 25.71 -6.83
CA GLY A 126 8.44 24.78 -7.72
C GLY A 126 9.45 23.84 -7.05
N ASN A 127 9.49 23.78 -5.71
CA ASN A 127 10.39 22.88 -4.99
C ASN A 127 9.79 21.48 -4.89
N SER A 128 10.61 20.47 -5.09
CA SER A 128 10.23 19.07 -4.88
C SER A 128 10.13 18.76 -3.39
N VAL A 129 9.04 18.14 -2.98
CA VAL A 129 8.80 17.64 -1.63
C VAL A 129 8.66 16.12 -1.69
N GLU A 130 9.39 15.42 -0.84
CA GLU A 130 9.25 13.98 -0.61
C GLU A 130 9.33 13.73 0.89
N GLU A 131 8.24 13.24 1.47
CA GLU A 131 8.12 12.99 2.89
C GLU A 131 7.48 11.61 3.12
N SER A 132 7.84 10.97 4.24
CA SER A 132 7.26 9.69 4.66
C SER A 132 6.81 9.82 6.11
N CYS A 133 5.61 9.35 6.40
CA CYS A 133 5.00 9.43 7.72
C CYS A 133 4.15 8.20 8.03
N TYR A 134 3.71 8.09 9.28
CA TYR A 134 2.81 7.05 9.75
C TYR A 134 1.54 7.69 10.29
N VAL A 135 0.39 7.30 9.76
CA VAL A 135 -0.88 7.98 10.03
C VAL A 135 -1.91 7.05 10.64
N GLY A 136 -2.85 7.63 11.38
CA GLY A 136 -3.97 6.92 12.00
C GLY A 136 -5.01 6.49 10.97
N ASN A 137 -5.95 5.66 11.41
CA ASN A 137 -7.18 5.41 10.66
C ASN A 137 -8.12 6.63 10.79
N ASP A 138 -8.91 6.91 9.75
CA ASP A 138 -9.94 7.95 9.63
C ASP A 138 -9.45 9.40 9.55
N SER A 139 -8.40 9.77 10.26
CA SER A 139 -7.82 11.12 10.18
C SER A 139 -6.31 11.08 10.20
N ALA A 140 -5.74 11.70 9.18
CA ALA A 140 -4.32 11.89 9.03
C ALA A 140 -4.05 13.38 8.80
N SER A 141 -2.97 13.88 9.40
CA SER A 141 -2.64 15.30 9.34
C SER A 141 -1.18 15.54 9.04
N LEU A 142 -0.87 16.41 8.08
CA LEU A 142 0.48 16.80 7.70
C LEU A 142 0.57 18.31 7.50
N ASP A 143 1.76 18.87 7.71
CA ASP A 143 2.02 20.29 7.48
C ASP A 143 2.71 20.50 6.13
N LEU A 144 1.94 20.88 5.11
CA LEU A 144 2.40 21.05 3.73
C LEU A 144 2.26 22.49 3.26
N VAL A 145 3.19 22.93 2.42
CA VAL A 145 3.04 24.20 1.70
C VAL A 145 1.96 24.01 0.62
N ALA A 146 1.32 25.10 0.17
CA ALA A 146 0.44 25.03 -0.99
C ALA A 146 1.17 24.41 -2.19
N GLY A 147 0.50 23.56 -2.97
CA GLY A 147 1.16 22.77 -4.02
C GLY A 147 0.33 21.58 -4.47
N THR A 148 0.91 20.75 -5.34
CA THR A 148 0.28 19.52 -5.83
C THR A 148 1.09 18.32 -5.37
N TYR A 149 0.42 17.36 -4.73
CA TYR A 149 1.03 16.22 -4.08
C TYR A 149 0.28 14.92 -4.38
N THR A 150 1.02 13.83 -4.40
CA THR A 150 0.53 12.46 -4.41
C THR A 150 0.79 11.85 -3.04
N PHE A 151 -0.27 11.37 -2.41
CA PHE A 151 -0.26 10.63 -1.15
C PHE A 151 -0.39 9.15 -1.50
N GLU A 152 0.57 8.31 -1.09
CA GLU A 152 0.61 6.89 -1.45
C GLU A 152 0.86 6.03 -0.22
N VAL A 153 0.03 5.00 -0.02
CA VAL A 153 0.25 4.00 1.03
C VAL A 153 1.31 3.02 0.55
N THR A 154 2.46 3.02 1.23
CA THR A 154 3.67 2.32 0.75
C THR A 154 3.78 0.88 1.23
N ALA A 155 3.07 0.53 2.31
CA ALA A 155 3.03 -0.82 2.83
C ALA A 155 1.70 -1.08 3.56
N SER A 156 1.37 -2.36 3.68
CA SER A 156 0.12 -2.79 4.31
C SER A 156 0.16 -2.55 5.82
N PRO A 157 -0.84 -1.90 6.43
CA PRO A 157 -1.00 -1.92 7.88
C PRO A 157 -1.44 -3.31 8.36
N ILE A 158 -1.20 -3.61 9.64
CA ILE A 158 -1.61 -4.86 10.30
C ILE A 158 -2.58 -4.54 11.43
N ALA A 159 -3.81 -5.05 11.35
CA ALA A 159 -4.77 -4.94 12.45
C ALA A 159 -4.41 -5.86 13.62
N ALA A 160 -5.00 -5.61 14.79
CA ALA A 160 -4.75 -6.39 16.02
C ALA A 160 -5.02 -7.91 15.85
N ASP A 161 -5.95 -8.29 14.96
CA ASP A 161 -6.30 -9.67 14.66
C ASP A 161 -5.43 -10.31 13.55
N GLY A 162 -4.41 -9.59 13.08
CA GLY A 162 -3.52 -10.02 12.01
C GLY A 162 -4.07 -9.79 10.59
N THR A 163 -5.16 -9.05 10.43
CA THR A 163 -5.65 -8.65 9.10
C THR A 163 -4.66 -7.69 8.44
N LEU A 164 -4.25 -8.02 7.21
CA LEU A 164 -3.53 -7.12 6.32
C LEU A 164 -4.51 -6.45 5.35
N TYR A 165 -4.11 -5.36 4.73
CA TYR A 165 -4.92 -4.60 3.78
C TYR A 165 -4.26 -4.50 2.41
N SER A 166 -5.08 -4.46 1.36
CA SER A 166 -4.62 -4.23 -0.01
C SER A 166 -4.20 -2.78 -0.15
N ILE A 167 -3.00 -2.59 -0.73
CA ILE A 167 -2.46 -1.28 -1.09
C ILE A 167 -2.56 -1.03 -2.61
N GLU A 168 -3.19 -1.95 -3.35
CA GLU A 168 -3.41 -1.77 -4.78
C GLU A 168 -4.32 -0.56 -5.03
N GLY A 169 -3.80 0.45 -5.73
CA GLY A 169 -4.52 1.70 -5.97
C GLY A 169 -4.70 2.58 -4.73
N ALA A 170 -3.93 2.37 -3.67
CA ALA A 170 -4.01 3.14 -2.43
C ALA A 170 -3.21 4.45 -2.52
N TYR A 171 -3.62 5.34 -3.43
CA TYR A 171 -3.06 6.69 -3.56
C TYR A 171 -4.15 7.72 -3.81
N ALA A 172 -3.85 8.98 -3.52
CA ALA A 172 -4.67 10.14 -3.85
C ALA A 172 -3.79 11.28 -4.36
N GLU A 173 -4.25 11.97 -5.41
CA GLU A 173 -3.59 13.18 -5.92
C GLU A 173 -4.38 14.40 -5.45
N GLU A 174 -3.70 15.30 -4.74
CA GLU A 174 -4.34 16.40 -4.04
C GLU A 174 -3.59 17.70 -4.28
N THR A 175 -4.36 18.77 -4.42
CA THR A 175 -3.84 20.13 -4.39
C THR A 175 -4.09 20.74 -3.02
N VAL A 176 -3.03 21.18 -2.35
CA VAL A 176 -3.08 21.97 -1.12
C VAL A 176 -3.23 23.45 -1.51
N GLY A 177 -4.35 24.07 -1.13
CA GLY A 177 -4.59 25.49 -1.32
C GLY A 177 -3.77 26.39 -0.38
N GLU A 178 -3.70 27.69 -0.68
CA GLU A 178 -3.06 28.70 0.19
C GLU A 178 -3.81 28.90 1.53
N ASP A 179 -4.94 28.24 1.72
CA ASP A 179 -5.70 28.17 2.99
C ASP A 179 -5.57 26.81 3.70
N GLY A 180 -4.83 25.86 3.12
CA GLY A 180 -4.66 24.50 3.65
C GLY A 180 -5.73 23.50 3.23
N THR A 181 -6.69 23.89 2.40
CA THR A 181 -7.72 22.96 1.91
C THR A 181 -7.16 21.98 0.88
N LEU A 182 -7.69 20.76 0.89
CA LEU A 182 -7.42 19.75 -0.13
C LEU A 182 -8.46 19.78 -1.23
N SER A 183 -8.01 19.61 -2.46
CA SER A 183 -8.86 19.44 -3.63
C SER A 183 -8.27 18.36 -4.53
N PRO A 184 -9.00 17.26 -4.78
CA PRO A 184 -10.43 17.06 -4.49
C PRO A 184 -10.82 16.72 -3.04
N GLY A 185 -9.88 16.37 -2.16
CA GLY A 185 -10.17 15.86 -0.82
C GLY A 185 -10.66 14.41 -0.83
N GLU A 186 -10.07 13.59 -1.69
CA GLU A 186 -10.39 12.17 -1.84
C GLU A 186 -9.85 11.33 -0.66
N ALA A 187 -10.65 10.36 -0.24
CA ALA A 187 -10.26 9.44 0.82
C ALA A 187 -9.54 8.21 0.24
N ILE A 188 -8.38 7.86 0.80
CA ILE A 188 -7.69 6.62 0.46
C ILE A 188 -8.36 5.47 1.22
N THR A 189 -8.94 4.50 0.52
CA THR A 189 -9.62 3.36 1.14
C THR A 189 -8.84 2.07 0.95
N LEU A 190 -8.47 1.43 2.07
CA LEU A 190 -7.77 0.15 2.12
C LEU A 190 -8.75 -0.98 2.39
N LYS A 191 -8.72 -2.03 1.56
CA LYS A 191 -9.59 -3.20 1.70
C LYS A 191 -8.88 -4.32 2.44
N PRO A 192 -9.52 -5.00 3.41
CA PRO A 192 -8.96 -6.18 4.05
C PRO A 192 -8.57 -7.25 3.02
N LEU A 193 -7.34 -7.78 3.15
CA LEU A 193 -6.89 -8.93 2.38
C LEU A 193 -7.51 -10.21 2.96
N PRO A 194 -8.12 -11.06 2.13
CA PRO A 194 -8.62 -12.35 2.57
C PRO A 194 -7.46 -13.22 3.10
N ALA A 195 -7.59 -13.74 4.32
CA ALA A 195 -6.52 -14.53 4.97
C ALA A 195 -6.06 -15.74 4.14
N GLY A 196 -6.96 -16.37 3.37
CA GLY A 196 -6.62 -17.47 2.46
C GLY A 196 -5.90 -17.05 1.17
N LYS A 197 -5.72 -15.75 0.94
CA LYS A 197 -5.02 -15.14 -0.21
C LYS A 197 -3.79 -14.34 0.21
N THR A 198 -3.69 -13.96 1.47
CA THR A 198 -2.51 -13.27 2.02
C THR A 198 -1.29 -14.20 2.02
N THR A 199 -0.17 -13.70 1.49
CA THR A 199 1.10 -14.41 1.41
C THR A 199 2.00 -14.10 2.62
N TYR A 200 2.93 -15.01 2.94
CA TYR A 200 3.93 -14.72 3.98
C TYR A 200 4.86 -13.56 3.59
N LYS A 201 5.08 -13.32 2.29
CA LYS A 201 5.82 -12.15 1.84
C LYS A 201 5.10 -10.85 2.19
N GLN A 202 3.78 -10.78 1.96
CA GLN A 202 2.99 -9.61 2.35
C GLN A 202 3.01 -9.39 3.87
N ILE A 203 3.01 -10.47 4.66
CA ILE A 203 3.19 -10.38 6.13
C ILE A 203 4.56 -9.81 6.49
N GLU A 204 5.63 -10.25 5.83
CA GLU A 204 6.98 -9.75 6.07
C GLU A 204 7.14 -8.28 5.68
N ASP A 205 6.65 -7.89 4.49
CA ASP A 205 6.72 -6.52 4.01
C ASP A 205 5.97 -5.56 4.98
N ALA A 206 4.80 -5.98 5.47
CA ALA A 206 4.02 -5.24 6.46
C ALA A 206 4.74 -5.15 7.82
N TYR A 207 5.40 -6.23 8.24
CA TYR A 207 6.19 -6.27 9.48
C TYR A 207 7.39 -5.32 9.44
N GLU A 208 8.12 -5.28 8.33
CA GLU A 208 9.25 -4.36 8.17
C GLU A 208 8.79 -2.90 8.21
N ALA A 209 7.64 -2.56 7.61
CA ALA A 209 7.05 -1.24 7.76
C ALA A 209 6.62 -0.95 9.22
N ALA A 210 6.07 -1.93 9.92
CA ALA A 210 5.70 -1.80 11.32
C ALA A 210 6.92 -1.51 12.22
N LYS A 211 8.05 -2.18 11.99
CA LYS A 211 9.32 -1.93 12.71
C LYS A 211 9.86 -0.53 12.48
N ASN A 212 9.71 0.00 11.26
CA ASN A 212 10.27 1.28 10.86
C ASN A 212 9.45 2.50 11.34
N GLY A 213 8.41 2.28 12.16
CA GLY A 213 7.63 3.35 12.80
C GLY A 213 6.12 3.09 12.84
N GLY A 214 5.63 2.02 12.21
CA GLY A 214 4.21 1.68 12.23
C GLY A 214 3.71 1.07 13.55
N ALA A 215 4.58 0.55 14.40
CA ALA A 215 4.22 -0.04 15.69
C ALA A 215 4.91 0.66 16.88
N ALA A 216 4.33 0.52 18.07
CA ALA A 216 4.87 1.09 19.30
C ALA A 216 6.27 0.54 19.68
N SER A 217 6.56 -0.70 19.28
CA SER A 217 7.88 -1.32 19.44
C SER A 217 8.04 -2.50 18.45
N GLU A 218 9.27 -3.01 18.32
CA GLU A 218 9.53 -4.20 17.49
C GLU A 218 8.81 -5.45 18.06
N GLU A 219 8.68 -5.57 19.38
CA GLU A 219 7.91 -6.66 19.99
C GLU A 219 6.42 -6.55 19.68
N ALA A 220 5.87 -5.33 19.63
CA ALA A 220 4.50 -5.10 19.19
C ALA A 220 4.33 -5.49 17.71
N ALA A 221 5.27 -5.10 16.85
CA ALA A 221 5.29 -5.51 15.44
C ALA A 221 5.36 -7.04 15.29
N SER A 222 6.20 -7.72 16.08
CA SER A 222 6.35 -9.17 16.04
C SER A 222 5.06 -9.88 16.47
N LYS A 223 4.37 -9.39 17.50
CA LYS A 223 3.07 -9.95 17.91
C LYS A 223 2.01 -9.83 16.82
N LEU A 224 1.99 -8.71 16.10
CA LEU A 224 1.07 -8.49 14.98
C LEU A 224 1.42 -9.40 13.79
N LYS A 225 2.72 -9.59 13.50
CA LYS A 225 3.21 -10.56 12.52
C LYS A 225 2.78 -12.00 12.86
N ASP A 226 2.90 -12.40 14.13
CA ASP A 226 2.49 -13.72 14.60
C ASP A 226 0.97 -13.90 14.48
N ALA A 227 0.19 -12.86 14.83
CA ALA A 227 -1.27 -12.87 14.66
C ALA A 227 -1.65 -13.04 13.18
N ALA A 228 -1.00 -12.30 12.27
CA ALA A 228 -1.23 -12.40 10.84
C ALA A 228 -0.87 -13.78 10.29
N THR A 229 0.28 -14.32 10.69
CA THR A 229 0.72 -15.67 10.32
C THR A 229 -0.28 -16.72 10.80
N LYS A 230 -0.70 -16.65 12.06
CA LYS A 230 -1.71 -17.56 12.63
C LYS A 230 -3.05 -17.47 11.89
N ARG A 231 -3.47 -16.26 11.50
CA ARG A 231 -4.70 -16.04 10.72
C ARG A 231 -4.61 -16.69 9.35
N VAL A 232 -3.49 -16.52 8.65
CA VAL A 232 -3.24 -17.15 7.35
C VAL A 232 -3.17 -18.67 7.47
N ASP A 233 -2.46 -19.19 8.46
CA ASP A 233 -2.35 -20.62 8.71
C ASP A 233 -3.70 -21.23 9.05
N ALA A 234 -4.52 -20.57 9.88
CA ALA A 234 -5.87 -20.99 10.19
C ALA A 234 -6.75 -21.01 8.93
N ALA A 235 -6.66 -19.99 8.06
CA ALA A 235 -7.41 -19.96 6.81
C ALA A 235 -6.99 -21.08 5.85
N LYS A 236 -5.69 -21.34 5.72
CA LYS A 236 -5.16 -22.49 4.94
C LYS A 236 -5.56 -23.82 5.55
N ALA A 237 -5.55 -23.94 6.87
CA ALA A 237 -6.01 -25.12 7.59
C ALA A 237 -7.53 -25.31 7.48
N GLN A 238 -8.32 -24.25 7.39
CA GLN A 238 -9.76 -24.33 7.13
C GLN A 238 -10.07 -24.64 5.67
N GLN A 239 -9.25 -24.19 4.71
CA GLN A 239 -9.34 -24.64 3.32
C GLN A 239 -9.02 -26.13 3.21
N SER A 240 -7.99 -26.62 3.91
CA SER A 240 -7.67 -28.05 3.95
C SER A 240 -8.67 -28.85 4.79
N ALA A 241 -9.22 -28.30 5.88
CA ALA A 241 -10.22 -28.96 6.72
C ALA A 241 -11.64 -28.90 6.16
N SER A 242 -12.02 -27.90 5.36
CA SER A 242 -13.29 -27.93 4.59
C SER A 242 -13.22 -28.96 3.46
N SER A 243 -12.00 -29.22 2.96
CA SER A 243 -11.71 -30.38 2.09
C SER A 243 -11.85 -31.71 2.86
N THR A 244 -11.54 -31.74 4.16
CA THR A 244 -11.60 -32.93 5.04
C THR A 244 -12.95 -33.15 5.74
N SER A 245 -13.73 -32.11 6.05
CA SER A 245 -15.06 -32.20 6.69
C SER A 245 -16.11 -32.74 5.72
N SER A 246 -15.87 -32.58 4.41
CA SER A 246 -16.62 -33.30 3.38
C SER A 246 -16.28 -34.81 3.34
N GLN A 247 -15.21 -35.26 4.02
CA GLN A 247 -14.86 -36.67 4.21
C GLN A 247 -15.35 -37.23 5.56
N ALA A 248 -15.54 -36.42 6.60
CA ALA A 248 -15.82 -36.92 7.96
C ALA A 248 -17.30 -37.17 8.30
N THR A 249 -18.27 -36.67 7.52
CA THR A 249 -19.71 -36.90 7.75
C THR A 249 -20.31 -38.05 6.92
N LYS A 250 -19.49 -38.87 6.24
CA LYS A 250 -19.97 -40.02 5.44
C LYS A 250 -19.40 -41.36 5.91
N SER A 251 -19.31 -41.53 7.23
CA SER A 251 -19.01 -42.82 7.85
C SER A 251 -19.96 -43.06 9.03
N GLU A 252 -21.27 -42.90 8.84
CA GLU A 252 -22.29 -43.68 9.56
C GLU A 252 -23.70 -43.39 8.99
N SER A 253 -24.47 -44.47 8.84
CA SER A 253 -25.90 -44.54 8.49
C SER A 253 -26.32 -44.22 7.05
N ALA A 254 -26.52 -45.31 6.31
CA ALA A 254 -27.59 -45.43 5.35
C ALA A 254 -28.95 -45.13 6.02
N SER A 255 -29.72 -44.20 5.44
CA SER A 255 -31.18 -44.32 5.20
C SER A 255 -31.80 -42.94 4.96
N GLY A 256 -32.28 -42.74 3.72
CA GLY A 256 -33.53 -42.02 3.42
C GLY A 256 -33.60 -40.50 3.59
N GLY A 257 -34.07 -39.83 2.53
CA GLY A 257 -34.93 -38.64 2.67
C GLY A 257 -34.42 -37.36 2.02
N ASP A 258 -34.80 -37.20 0.76
CA ASP A 258 -35.11 -35.98 -0.01
C ASP A 258 -35.13 -34.62 0.73
N ALA A 259 -34.43 -33.62 0.18
CA ALA A 259 -34.95 -32.26 -0.04
C ALA A 259 -33.99 -31.39 -0.89
N SER A 260 -34.27 -31.38 -2.19
CA SER A 260 -34.15 -30.27 -3.17
C SER A 260 -33.18 -29.11 -2.92
N SER A 261 -32.13 -29.03 -3.76
CA SER A 261 -31.67 -27.79 -4.39
C SER A 261 -31.01 -28.14 -5.73
N LYS A 262 -31.43 -27.45 -6.79
CA LYS A 262 -31.22 -27.76 -8.21
C LYS A 262 -29.72 -27.80 -8.60
N SER A 263 -29.13 -28.99 -8.50
CA SER A 263 -27.85 -29.36 -9.11
C SER A 263 -28.13 -29.97 -10.48
N THR A 264 -27.61 -29.37 -11.54
CA THR A 264 -27.40 -30.10 -12.80
C THR A 264 -26.29 -31.11 -12.54
N THR A 265 -26.67 -32.35 -12.26
CA THR A 265 -25.75 -33.47 -12.13
C THR A 265 -25.16 -33.75 -13.51
N ASP A 266 -23.96 -33.23 -13.78
CA ASP A 266 -23.17 -33.71 -14.91
C ASP A 266 -23.05 -35.23 -14.82
N ALA A 267 -23.23 -35.93 -15.94
CA ALA A 267 -22.94 -37.36 -16.02
C ALA A 267 -21.48 -37.64 -15.61
N GLU A 268 -21.23 -38.78 -14.96
CA GLU A 268 -19.89 -39.21 -14.57
C GLU A 268 -18.95 -39.16 -15.79
N GLY A 269 -17.83 -38.43 -15.66
CA GLY A 269 -16.89 -38.21 -16.76
C GLY A 269 -17.25 -37.06 -17.72
N THR A 270 -18.31 -36.29 -17.49
CA THR A 270 -18.60 -35.03 -18.21
C THR A 270 -18.39 -33.81 -17.31
N TYR A 271 -17.86 -32.72 -17.86
CA TYR A 271 -17.48 -31.51 -17.14
C TYR A 271 -17.90 -30.27 -17.92
N SER A 272 -18.55 -29.33 -17.25
CA SER A 272 -18.99 -28.06 -17.86
C SER A 272 -18.14 -26.90 -17.34
N GLY A 273 -17.74 -26.01 -18.25
CA GLY A 273 -16.87 -24.88 -17.90
C GLY A 273 -16.39 -24.08 -19.09
N THR A 274 -15.58 -23.06 -18.83
CA THR A 274 -14.96 -22.22 -19.86
C THR A 274 -13.57 -22.73 -20.21
N VAL A 275 -13.28 -22.95 -21.50
CA VAL A 275 -11.97 -23.40 -21.98
C VAL A 275 -11.05 -22.20 -22.22
N TYR A 276 -9.79 -22.34 -21.81
CA TYR A 276 -8.71 -21.41 -22.08
C TYR A 276 -7.53 -22.15 -22.69
N VAL A 277 -6.89 -21.54 -23.68
CA VAL A 277 -5.67 -22.07 -24.30
C VAL A 277 -4.56 -21.05 -24.11
N PHE A 278 -3.53 -21.44 -23.35
CA PHE A 278 -2.37 -20.61 -23.04
C PHE A 278 -1.16 -21.12 -23.84
N ALA A 279 -0.32 -20.21 -24.32
CA ALA A 279 0.91 -20.56 -25.03
C ALA A 279 2.06 -20.94 -24.08
N SER A 280 1.95 -20.62 -22.79
CA SER A 280 2.95 -20.93 -21.78
C SER A 280 2.36 -20.96 -20.36
N ASP A 281 3.10 -21.56 -19.42
CA ASP A 281 2.73 -21.56 -18.00
C ASP A 281 2.75 -20.15 -17.39
N THR A 282 3.60 -19.25 -17.90
CA THR A 282 3.63 -17.84 -17.47
C THR A 282 2.33 -17.13 -17.81
N GLU A 283 1.87 -17.25 -19.07
CA GLU A 283 0.62 -16.66 -19.51
C GLU A 283 -0.59 -17.21 -18.73
N MET A 284 -0.57 -18.52 -18.46
CA MET A 284 -1.60 -19.17 -17.66
C MET A 284 -1.59 -18.67 -16.20
N ALA A 285 -0.40 -18.56 -15.58
CA ALA A 285 -0.25 -18.06 -14.22
C ALA A 285 -0.79 -16.64 -14.07
N GLU A 286 -0.45 -15.75 -15.01
CA GLU A 286 -0.94 -14.38 -15.07
C GLU A 286 -2.46 -14.32 -15.28
N ALA A 287 -2.97 -15.03 -16.28
CA ALA A 287 -4.39 -15.00 -16.64
C ALA A 287 -5.30 -15.62 -15.58
N LEU A 288 -4.82 -16.64 -14.86
CA LEU A 288 -5.56 -17.30 -13.80
C LEU A 288 -5.30 -16.72 -12.40
N GLY A 289 -4.33 -15.81 -12.26
CA GLY A 289 -3.90 -15.27 -10.97
C GLY A 289 -3.35 -16.34 -10.03
N ILE A 290 -2.63 -17.33 -10.57
CA ILE A 290 -2.06 -18.46 -9.82
C ILE A 290 -0.54 -18.31 -9.83
N GLU A 291 0.10 -18.37 -8.66
CA GLU A 291 1.55 -18.35 -8.55
C GLU A 291 2.17 -19.62 -9.16
N ASN A 292 3.17 -19.45 -10.03
CA ASN A 292 3.95 -20.57 -10.56
C ASN A 292 5.19 -20.82 -9.69
N PRO A 293 5.21 -21.89 -8.87
CA PRO A 293 6.28 -22.16 -7.91
C PRO A 293 7.58 -22.58 -8.60
N ASN A 294 7.54 -22.94 -9.89
CA ASN A 294 8.73 -23.29 -10.67
C ASN A 294 9.37 -22.05 -11.32
N GLY A 295 8.78 -20.87 -11.18
CA GLY A 295 9.21 -19.67 -11.89
C GLY A 295 9.00 -19.74 -13.40
N PRO A 296 9.41 -18.70 -14.14
CA PRO A 296 9.27 -18.68 -15.60
C PRO A 296 10.14 -19.75 -16.25
N SER A 297 9.50 -20.70 -16.94
CA SER A 297 10.20 -21.71 -17.74
C SER A 297 10.68 -21.12 -19.06
N SER A 298 11.92 -21.45 -19.46
CA SER A 298 12.42 -21.14 -20.82
C SER A 298 11.73 -21.98 -21.90
N ILE A 299 11.08 -23.09 -21.52
CA ILE A 299 10.34 -23.97 -22.40
C ILE A 299 8.87 -23.54 -22.40
N LYS A 300 8.39 -23.08 -23.56
CA LYS A 300 6.99 -22.71 -23.76
C LYS A 300 6.19 -23.94 -24.17
N ILE A 301 5.34 -24.43 -23.26
CA ILE A 301 4.42 -25.52 -23.52
C ILE A 301 3.01 -24.95 -23.54
N ALA A 302 2.33 -25.10 -24.68
CA ALA A 302 0.93 -24.72 -24.77
C ALA A 302 0.07 -25.65 -23.92
N THR A 303 -0.89 -25.10 -23.19
CA THR A 303 -1.76 -25.86 -22.30
C THR A 303 -3.21 -25.42 -22.49
N ALA A 304 -4.09 -26.38 -22.71
CA ALA A 304 -5.53 -26.18 -22.74
C ALA A 304 -6.13 -26.57 -21.39
N VAL A 305 -6.83 -25.63 -20.76
CA VAL A 305 -7.43 -25.78 -19.43
C VAL A 305 -8.90 -25.42 -19.49
N MET A 306 -9.76 -26.19 -18.84
CA MET A 306 -11.14 -25.80 -18.55
C MET A 306 -11.22 -25.27 -17.12
N LYS A 307 -11.73 -24.05 -16.94
CA LYS A 307 -12.22 -23.58 -15.66
C LYS A 307 -13.62 -24.12 -15.45
N LEU A 308 -13.82 -24.96 -14.44
CA LEU A 308 -15.12 -25.56 -14.15
C LEU A 308 -16.10 -24.50 -13.64
N ASP A 309 -17.39 -24.65 -13.97
CA ASP A 309 -18.45 -23.74 -13.49
C ASP A 309 -18.53 -23.67 -11.97
N SER A 310 -18.20 -24.80 -11.34
CA SER A 310 -18.06 -24.94 -9.90
C SER A 310 -17.00 -25.99 -9.57
N ALA A 311 -16.42 -25.90 -8.38
CA ALA A 311 -15.47 -26.88 -7.91
C ALA A 311 -16.12 -28.27 -7.85
N LYS A 312 -15.48 -29.28 -8.42
CA LYS A 312 -16.03 -30.63 -8.54
C LYS A 312 -15.16 -31.65 -7.86
N THR A 313 -15.76 -32.54 -7.06
CA THR A 313 -15.02 -33.71 -6.55
C THR A 313 -14.78 -34.70 -7.68
N VAL A 314 -13.52 -34.90 -8.02
CA VAL A 314 -13.06 -35.78 -9.10
C VAL A 314 -12.33 -36.97 -8.49
N LYS A 315 -12.72 -38.18 -8.89
CA LYS A 315 -11.94 -39.41 -8.64
C LYS A 315 -11.06 -39.68 -9.85
N ALA A 316 -9.74 -39.66 -9.65
CA ALA A 316 -8.77 -39.80 -10.71
C ALA A 316 -7.57 -40.64 -10.26
N LYS A 317 -6.80 -41.17 -11.21
CA LYS A 317 -5.56 -41.91 -10.93
C LYS A 317 -4.54 -40.97 -10.28
N ASN A 318 -3.63 -41.51 -9.47
CA ASN A 318 -2.47 -40.72 -9.05
C ASN A 318 -1.49 -40.57 -10.23
N GLY A 319 -0.75 -39.47 -10.27
CA GLY A 319 0.17 -39.16 -11.38
C GLY A 319 1.38 -40.07 -11.46
N ASP A 320 1.72 -40.74 -10.36
CA ASP A 320 2.72 -41.81 -10.29
C ASP A 320 2.18 -43.18 -10.80
N GLY A 321 0.90 -43.23 -11.20
CA GLY A 321 0.22 -44.46 -11.64
C GLY A 321 -0.27 -45.35 -10.49
N SER A 322 -0.11 -44.95 -9.22
CA SER A 322 -0.51 -45.75 -8.07
C SER A 322 -1.99 -45.53 -7.72
N GLY A 323 -2.84 -46.54 -7.92
CA GLY A 323 -4.23 -46.48 -7.46
C GLY A 323 -5.03 -45.26 -7.95
N SER A 324 -5.94 -44.76 -7.11
CA SER A 324 -6.75 -43.58 -7.42
C SER A 324 -7.12 -42.83 -6.15
N ARG A 325 -7.26 -41.51 -6.24
CA ARG A 325 -7.73 -40.67 -5.14
C ARG A 325 -8.86 -39.76 -5.61
N SER A 326 -9.71 -39.37 -4.67
CA SER A 326 -10.68 -38.30 -4.90
C SER A 326 -10.11 -36.97 -4.40
N GLY A 327 -10.34 -35.90 -5.14
CA GLY A 327 -9.92 -34.55 -4.78
C GLY A 327 -10.84 -33.52 -5.40
N THR A 328 -10.80 -32.29 -4.89
CA THR A 328 -11.56 -31.18 -5.47
C THR A 328 -10.78 -30.59 -6.63
N ALA A 329 -11.41 -30.49 -7.78
CA ALA A 329 -10.87 -29.84 -8.97
C ALA A 329 -11.59 -28.51 -9.20
N HIS A 330 -10.84 -27.44 -9.44
CA HIS A 330 -11.38 -26.16 -9.92
C HIS A 330 -11.13 -26.00 -11.42
N TYR A 331 -10.10 -26.67 -11.92
CA TYR A 331 -9.73 -26.69 -13.32
C TYR A 331 -9.59 -28.12 -13.80
N LEU A 332 -9.65 -28.30 -15.11
CA LEU A 332 -9.36 -29.57 -15.76
C LEU A 332 -8.35 -29.33 -16.86
N VAL A 333 -7.21 -30.01 -16.81
CA VAL A 333 -6.24 -29.91 -17.90
C VAL A 333 -6.67 -30.81 -19.04
N LEU A 334 -7.05 -30.21 -20.15
CA LEU A 334 -7.62 -30.91 -21.30
C LEU A 334 -6.53 -31.49 -22.21
N ALA A 335 -5.44 -30.74 -22.41
CA ALA A 335 -4.30 -31.16 -23.20
C ALA A 335 -3.05 -30.29 -22.92
N HIS A 336 -1.88 -30.85 -23.21
CA HIS A 336 -0.59 -30.15 -23.19
C HIS A 336 0.13 -30.27 -24.54
N GLY A 337 1.06 -29.35 -24.80
CA GLY A 337 1.94 -29.35 -25.96
C GLY A 337 1.15 -29.30 -27.27
N THR A 338 1.49 -30.19 -28.19
CA THR A 338 0.85 -30.27 -29.51
C THR A 338 -0.66 -30.58 -29.43
N GLY A 339 -1.13 -31.19 -28.34
CA GLY A 339 -2.54 -31.47 -28.11
C GLY A 339 -3.37 -30.24 -27.74
N ALA A 340 -2.76 -29.17 -27.24
CA ALA A 340 -3.50 -27.96 -26.84
C ALA A 340 -4.13 -27.24 -28.04
N GLY A 341 -3.52 -27.34 -29.23
CA GLY A 341 -3.99 -26.67 -30.45
C GLY A 341 -5.37 -27.12 -30.93
N SER A 342 -5.82 -28.34 -30.59
CA SER A 342 -7.17 -28.82 -30.94
C SER A 342 -8.28 -28.11 -30.16
N TRP A 343 -7.92 -27.43 -29.06
CA TRP A 343 -8.86 -26.71 -28.19
C TRP A 343 -8.99 -25.22 -28.53
N THR A 344 -8.14 -24.69 -29.41
CA THR A 344 -8.18 -23.28 -29.86
C THR A 344 -9.58 -22.81 -30.32
N PRO A 345 -10.39 -23.61 -31.06
CA PRO A 345 -11.74 -23.21 -31.45
C PRO A 345 -12.71 -22.96 -30.28
N TYR A 346 -12.37 -23.45 -29.08
CA TYR A 346 -13.14 -23.32 -27.86
C TYR A 346 -12.55 -22.32 -26.86
N ASN A 347 -11.44 -21.67 -27.18
CA ASN A 347 -10.81 -20.68 -26.29
C ASN A 347 -11.80 -19.54 -25.95
N GLY A 348 -11.99 -19.28 -24.65
CA GLY A 348 -12.97 -18.35 -24.09
C GLY A 348 -14.43 -18.82 -24.14
N LYS A 349 -14.72 -20.02 -24.67
CA LYS A 349 -16.10 -20.53 -24.79
C LYS A 349 -16.47 -21.45 -23.63
N HIS A 350 -17.71 -21.31 -23.20
CA HIS A 350 -18.35 -22.26 -22.29
C HIS A 350 -18.79 -23.51 -23.08
N VAL A 351 -18.37 -24.68 -22.63
CA VAL A 351 -18.65 -25.98 -23.27
C VAL A 351 -18.80 -27.07 -22.21
N SER A 352 -19.47 -28.16 -22.58
CA SER A 352 -19.40 -29.42 -21.84
C SER A 352 -18.38 -30.35 -22.51
N VAL A 353 -17.54 -31.01 -21.73
CA VAL A 353 -16.47 -31.89 -22.20
C VAL A 353 -16.60 -33.27 -21.57
N SER A 354 -16.59 -34.30 -22.39
CA SER A 354 -16.39 -35.68 -21.96
C SER A 354 -14.90 -35.95 -21.75
N ALA A 355 -14.54 -36.31 -20.53
CA ALA A 355 -13.21 -36.66 -20.08
C ALA A 355 -13.29 -37.91 -19.17
N PRO A 356 -13.35 -39.12 -19.74
CA PRO A 356 -13.66 -40.35 -19.00
C PRO A 356 -12.53 -40.84 -18.10
N SER A 357 -11.30 -40.35 -18.32
CA SER A 357 -10.13 -40.80 -17.58
C SER A 357 -9.25 -39.60 -17.23
N LEU A 358 -9.00 -39.44 -15.94
CA LEU A 358 -8.24 -38.34 -15.37
C LEU A 358 -7.11 -38.88 -14.49
N ALA A 359 -6.04 -38.09 -14.35
CA ALA A 359 -5.00 -38.29 -13.36
C ALA A 359 -4.65 -36.99 -12.65
N TRP A 360 -4.43 -37.09 -11.35
CA TRP A 360 -3.83 -36.02 -10.56
C TRP A 360 -2.35 -35.89 -10.90
N PRO A 361 -1.77 -34.68 -10.90
CA PRO A 361 -0.36 -34.49 -11.17
C PRO A 361 0.48 -35.07 -10.02
N SER A 362 1.65 -35.62 -10.35
CA SER A 362 2.71 -35.99 -9.41
C SER A 362 3.85 -34.95 -9.37
N ASP A 363 3.75 -33.93 -10.21
CA ASP A 363 4.71 -32.85 -10.37
C ASP A 363 4.04 -31.50 -10.05
N THR A 364 4.81 -30.43 -10.20
CA THR A 364 4.40 -29.05 -9.95
C THR A 364 3.86 -28.38 -11.21
N ARG A 365 3.28 -29.14 -12.16
CA ARG A 365 2.74 -28.57 -13.40
C ARG A 365 1.54 -27.67 -13.13
N MET A 366 1.36 -26.66 -13.98
CA MET A 366 0.25 -25.73 -13.88
C MET A 366 -0.99 -26.23 -14.65
N PRO A 367 -2.23 -25.87 -14.22
CA PRO A 367 -2.56 -25.27 -12.93
C PRO A 367 -2.30 -26.24 -11.78
N LEU A 368 -1.71 -25.72 -10.68
CA LEU A 368 -1.16 -26.55 -9.61
C LEU A 368 -2.18 -27.49 -8.99
N GLY A 369 -1.82 -28.77 -8.94
CA GLY A 369 -2.60 -29.78 -8.22
C GLY A 369 -3.90 -30.16 -8.90
N GLU A 370 -4.20 -29.65 -10.10
CA GLU A 370 -5.44 -29.90 -10.83
C GLU A 370 -5.32 -31.14 -11.71
N PRO A 371 -6.40 -31.94 -11.86
CA PRO A 371 -6.34 -33.17 -12.62
C PRO A 371 -6.26 -32.89 -14.12
N GLY A 372 -5.58 -33.78 -14.83
CA GLY A 372 -5.47 -33.74 -16.28
C GLY A 372 -6.07 -34.97 -16.96
N VAL A 373 -6.50 -34.79 -18.20
CA VAL A 373 -7.02 -35.86 -19.06
C VAL A 373 -5.92 -36.87 -19.36
N VAL A 374 -6.22 -38.14 -19.13
CA VAL A 374 -5.39 -39.28 -19.54
C VAL A 374 -6.08 -39.95 -20.72
N GLY A 375 -5.54 -39.73 -21.92
CA GLY A 375 -6.14 -40.18 -23.17
C GLY A 375 -6.78 -39.02 -23.92
N SER A 376 -8.03 -39.19 -24.35
CA SER A 376 -8.77 -38.21 -25.14
C SER A 376 -9.89 -37.57 -24.33
N ALA A 377 -10.09 -36.27 -24.53
CA ALA A 377 -11.31 -35.56 -24.15
C ALA A 377 -11.92 -34.89 -25.39
N SER A 378 -13.24 -34.72 -25.39
CA SER A 378 -13.98 -34.13 -26.50
C SER A 378 -15.14 -33.29 -25.99
N VAL A 379 -15.43 -32.18 -26.67
CA VAL A 379 -16.64 -31.41 -26.43
C VAL A 379 -17.87 -32.29 -26.71
N VAL A 380 -18.84 -32.26 -25.80
CA VAL A 380 -20.13 -32.93 -25.91
C VAL A 380 -21.22 -31.85 -25.93
N GLY A 381 -22.09 -31.91 -26.93
CA GLY A 381 -23.05 -30.85 -27.22
C GLY A 381 -23.07 -30.54 -28.70
#